data_AF-A0A528WTR7-F1
#
_entry.id   AF-A0A528WTR7-F1
#
_cell.length_a   1.000
_cell.length_b   1.000
_cell.length_c   1.000
_cell.angle_alpha   90.00
_cell.angle_beta   90.00
_cell.angle_gamma   90.00
#
_symmetry.space_group_name_H-M   'P 1'
#
loop_
_entity.id
_entity.type
_entity.pdbx_description
1 polymer ?
#
loop_
_entity_poly.entity_id
_entity_poly.type
_entity_poly.pdbx_seq_one_letter_code
_entity_poly.pdbx_strand_id
1 'polypeptide(L)'
;MTSRYPAIAADIVKLFAARDTHAVEVAVLQPADPFLDMAGEDLRRRIFLTESETGKTLCLRPEFTIPVCLDHIASQAGTPRRYSYLGEVFRQRREGGNEFFQAGIEDLGDRDTAAADARSLADAHALLASVLPGQPLAITLGDQTVFEAVLA
;
A
#
# COMPACT_ATOMS: atom_id res chain seq x y z
N MET A 1 12.54 -19.77 1.43
CA MET A 1 11.34 -20.10 0.64
C MET A 1 11.10 -18.93 -0.28
N THR A 2 11.35 -19.06 -1.59
CA THR A 2 10.93 -18.05 -2.55
C THR A 2 9.42 -18.03 -2.53
N SER A 3 8.82 -16.97 -1.98
CA SER A 3 7.37 -16.80 -2.13
C SER A 3 7.05 -16.83 -3.61
N ARG A 4 6.17 -17.76 -3.99
CA ARG A 4 5.78 -17.91 -5.39
C ARG A 4 4.77 -16.82 -5.67
N TYR A 5 5.27 -15.72 -6.21
CA TYR A 5 4.46 -14.60 -6.69
C TYR A 5 3.21 -15.08 -7.44
N PRO A 6 2.07 -14.37 -7.33
CA PRO A 6 0.87 -14.70 -8.10
C PRO A 6 1.18 -14.74 -9.60
N ALA A 7 0.46 -15.56 -10.37
CA ALA A 7 0.67 -15.68 -11.81
C ALA A 7 0.59 -14.33 -12.56
N ILE A 8 -0.23 -13.41 -12.06
CA ILE A 8 -0.42 -12.05 -12.60
C ILE A 8 0.69 -11.05 -12.21
N ALA A 9 1.69 -11.45 -11.43
CA ALA A 9 2.73 -10.55 -10.93
C ALA A 9 3.52 -9.86 -12.06
N ALA A 10 3.85 -10.59 -13.12
CA ALA A 10 4.57 -10.03 -14.26
C ALA A 10 3.77 -8.92 -14.98
N ASP A 11 2.45 -9.10 -15.11
CA ASP A 11 1.56 -8.12 -15.74
C ASP A 11 1.42 -6.86 -14.87
N ILE A 12 1.32 -7.02 -13.54
CA ILE A 12 1.31 -5.92 -12.58
C ILE A 12 2.59 -5.08 -12.71
N VAL A 13 3.76 -5.74 -12.65
CA VAL A 13 5.07 -5.05 -12.73
C VAL A 13 5.22 -4.33 -14.06
N LYS A 14 4.83 -4.97 -15.17
CA LYS A 14 4.86 -4.36 -16.51
C LYS A 14 3.98 -3.12 -16.58
N LEU A 15 2.80 -3.14 -15.98
CA LEU A 15 1.89 -2.00 -15.96
C LEU A 15 2.45 -0.85 -15.13
N PHE A 16 2.99 -1.13 -13.93
CA PHE A 16 3.61 -0.11 -13.09
C PHE A 16 4.83 0.56 -13.76
N ALA A 17 5.65 -0.21 -14.47
CA ALA A 17 6.78 0.31 -15.24
C ALA A 17 6.35 1.29 -16.34
N ALA A 18 5.12 1.19 -16.84
CA ALA A 18 4.56 2.10 -17.85
C ALA A 18 3.92 3.37 -17.26
N ARG A 19 3.95 3.57 -15.93
CA ARG A 19 3.28 4.67 -15.22
C ARG A 19 4.24 5.65 -14.53
N ASP A 20 5.51 5.66 -14.93
CA ASP A 20 6.54 6.55 -14.34
C ASP A 20 6.61 6.42 -12.81
N THR A 21 6.70 5.17 -12.34
CA THR A 21 6.81 4.85 -10.91
C THR A 21 8.17 4.26 -10.59
N HIS A 22 8.67 4.54 -9.40
CA HIS A 22 9.86 3.89 -8.86
C HIS A 22 9.46 2.63 -8.10
N ALA A 23 9.85 1.46 -8.61
CA ALA A 23 9.64 0.21 -7.89
C ALA A 23 10.45 0.21 -6.59
N VAL A 24 9.79 -0.09 -5.47
CA VAL A 24 10.41 -0.11 -4.14
C VAL A 24 10.35 -1.49 -3.51
N GLU A 25 11.45 -1.87 -2.86
CA GLU A 25 11.54 -3.03 -2.00
C GLU A 25 11.66 -2.57 -0.54
N VAL A 26 10.58 -2.69 0.20
CA VAL A 26 10.57 -2.41 1.64
C VAL A 26 10.81 -3.70 2.43
N ALA A 27 11.45 -3.59 3.60
CA ALA A 27 11.70 -4.76 4.45
C ALA A 27 10.38 -5.38 4.95
N VAL A 28 10.38 -6.69 5.24
CA VAL A 28 9.21 -7.36 5.86
C VAL A 28 9.07 -6.97 7.32
N LEU A 29 10.17 -6.92 8.07
CA LEU A 29 10.18 -6.42 9.44
C LEU A 29 10.23 -4.90 9.43
N GLN A 30 9.33 -4.27 10.18
CA GLN A 30 9.19 -2.83 10.28
C GLN A 30 9.13 -2.39 11.76
N PRO A 31 9.50 -1.14 12.09
CA PRO A 31 9.18 -0.57 13.40
C PRO A 31 7.67 -0.58 13.63
N ALA A 32 7.21 -1.01 14.81
CA ALA A 32 5.78 -1.13 15.07
C ALA A 32 5.09 0.23 15.30
N ASP A 33 5.77 1.16 15.95
CA ASP A 33 5.18 2.42 16.44
C ASP A 33 4.43 3.21 15.36
N PRO A 34 4.98 3.46 14.15
CA PRO A 34 4.27 4.21 13.11
C PRO A 34 2.94 3.56 12.70
N PHE A 35 2.87 2.23 12.72
CA PHE A 35 1.62 1.53 12.42
C PHE A 35 0.66 1.62 13.59
N LEU A 36 1.13 1.52 14.84
CA LEU A 36 0.27 1.57 16.02
C LEU A 36 -0.35 2.95 16.24
N ASP A 37 0.36 4.02 15.85
CA ASP A 37 -0.10 5.40 15.98
C ASP A 37 -1.09 5.80 14.87
N MET A 38 -0.88 5.29 13.65
CA MET A 38 -1.72 5.60 12.48
C MET A 38 -2.87 4.62 12.27
N ALA A 39 -2.75 3.39 12.78
CA ALA A 39 -3.80 2.38 12.65
C ALA A 39 -4.99 2.72 13.55
N GLY A 40 -6.18 2.73 12.96
CA GLY A 40 -7.40 2.55 13.74
C GLY A 40 -7.35 1.25 14.55
N GLU A 41 -8.11 1.20 15.65
CA GLU A 41 -8.16 0.07 16.60
C GLU A 41 -8.29 -1.31 15.94
N ASP A 42 -9.00 -1.39 14.81
CA ASP A 42 -9.18 -2.62 14.05
C ASP A 42 -7.90 -3.13 13.38
N LEU A 43 -7.10 -2.23 12.80
CA LEU A 43 -5.83 -2.63 12.19
C LEU A 43 -4.81 -2.98 13.27
N ARG A 44 -4.79 -2.22 14.39
CA ARG A 44 -3.91 -2.47 15.54
C ARG A 44 -4.00 -3.90 16.06
N ARG A 45 -5.21 -4.43 16.23
CA ARG A 45 -5.46 -5.80 16.73
C ARG A 45 -5.02 -6.90 15.75
N ARG A 46 -4.74 -6.54 14.50
CA ARG A 46 -4.43 -7.47 13.41
C ARG A 46 -2.95 -7.48 13.03
N ILE A 47 -2.12 -6.66 13.67
CA ILE A 47 -0.68 -6.60 13.41
C ILE A 47 0.03 -7.74 14.14
N PHE A 48 0.96 -8.41 13.45
CA PHE A 48 1.89 -9.34 14.10
C PHE A 48 3.03 -8.56 14.72
N LEU A 49 3.13 -8.61 16.05
CA LEU A 49 4.19 -7.95 16.81
C LEU A 49 5.30 -8.94 17.17
N THR A 50 6.52 -8.44 17.20
CA THR A 50 7.70 -9.14 17.69
C THR A 50 8.62 -8.13 18.38
N GLU A 51 9.65 -8.61 19.06
CA GLU A 51 10.64 -7.78 19.73
C GLU A 51 12.02 -8.07 19.15
N SER A 52 12.85 -7.04 19.00
CA SER A 52 14.27 -7.21 18.68
C SER A 52 15.06 -7.65 19.91
N GLU A 53 16.28 -8.15 19.72
CA GLU A 53 17.22 -8.41 20.83
C GLU A 53 17.56 -7.17 21.67
N THR A 54 17.30 -5.98 21.15
CA THR A 54 17.53 -4.69 21.81
C THR A 54 16.27 -4.12 22.48
N GLY A 55 15.19 -4.89 22.55
CA GLY A 55 13.93 -4.49 23.18
C GLY A 55 13.05 -3.57 22.34
N LYS A 56 13.32 -3.44 21.04
CA LYS A 56 12.49 -2.62 20.14
C LYS A 56 11.28 -3.41 19.67
N THR A 57 10.11 -2.79 19.75
CA THR A 57 8.89 -3.36 19.17
C THR A 57 8.95 -3.28 17.65
N LEU A 58 8.88 -4.45 17.01
CA LEU A 58 8.83 -4.60 15.57
C LEU A 58 7.50 -5.25 15.18
N CYS A 59 7.16 -5.16 13.90
CA CYS A 59 6.05 -5.87 13.32
C CYS A 59 6.41 -6.49 11.97
N LEU A 60 5.67 -7.52 11.57
CA LEU A 60 5.60 -7.87 10.15
C LEU A 60 4.74 -6.81 9.45
N ARG A 61 5.22 -6.28 8.32
CA ARG A 61 4.54 -5.20 7.60
C ARG A 61 3.07 -5.58 7.33
N PRO A 62 2.09 -4.81 7.83
CA PRO A 62 0.68 -5.07 7.56
C PRO A 62 0.19 -4.50 6.23
N GLU A 63 0.93 -3.53 5.68
CA GLU A 63 0.68 -2.77 4.47
C GLU A 63 1.99 -2.10 3.96
N PHE A 64 1.95 -1.36 2.84
CA PHE A 64 3.14 -0.78 2.17
C PHE A 64 3.25 0.74 2.24
N THR A 65 2.14 1.47 2.38
CA THR A 65 2.07 2.93 2.42
C THR A 65 2.98 3.51 3.52
N ILE A 66 2.92 3.04 4.78
CA ILE A 66 3.80 3.55 5.84
C ILE A 66 5.28 3.26 5.54
N PRO A 67 5.69 2.02 5.22
CA PRO A 67 7.07 1.73 4.83
C PRO A 67 7.59 2.60 3.69
N VAL A 68 6.78 2.83 2.66
CA VAL A 68 7.15 3.67 1.51
C VAL A 68 7.34 5.13 1.93
N CYS A 69 6.45 5.65 2.77
CA CYS A 69 6.60 7.00 3.33
C CYS A 69 7.85 7.13 4.20
N LEU A 70 8.15 6.14 5.05
CA LEU A 70 9.34 6.13 5.89
C LEU A 70 10.62 6.10 5.04
N ASP A 71 10.67 5.27 4.00
CA ASP A 71 11.82 5.20 3.08
C ASP A 71 11.99 6.50 2.27
N HIS A 72 10.88 7.10 1.80
CA HIS A 72 10.92 8.40 1.13
C HIS A 72 11.52 9.50 2.03
N ILE A 73 11.12 9.55 3.29
CA ILE A 73 11.64 10.50 4.28
C ILE A 73 13.12 10.22 4.56
N ALA A 74 13.48 8.96 4.82
CA ALA A 74 14.84 8.54 5.15
C ALA A 74 15.83 8.80 4.00
N SER A 75 15.39 8.58 2.76
CA SER A 75 16.18 8.84 1.55
C SER A 75 16.31 10.33 1.22
N GLN A 76 15.55 11.20 1.89
CA GLN A 76 15.48 12.65 1.60
C GLN A 76 15.18 12.93 0.12
N ALA A 77 14.44 12.05 -0.54
CA ALA A 77 14.08 12.23 -1.94
C ALA A 77 13.14 13.43 -2.09
N GLY A 78 13.29 14.19 -3.17
CA GLY A 78 12.39 15.30 -3.48
C GLY A 78 10.99 14.82 -3.87
N THR A 79 10.02 15.72 -3.74
CA THR A 79 8.65 15.57 -4.25
C THR A 79 8.42 16.52 -5.44
N PRO A 80 7.49 16.21 -6.37
CA PRO A 80 6.60 15.03 -6.38
C PRO A 80 7.35 13.75 -6.76
N ARG A 81 6.91 12.61 -6.20
CA ARG A 81 7.49 11.31 -6.51
C ARG A 81 6.45 10.20 -6.45
N ARG A 82 6.55 9.24 -7.36
CA ARG A 82 5.64 8.08 -7.44
C ARG A 82 6.40 6.79 -7.17
N TYR A 83 5.84 5.94 -6.32
CA TYR A 83 6.42 4.65 -5.97
C TYR A 83 5.47 3.53 -6.33
N SER A 84 5.98 2.37 -6.72
CA SER A 84 5.17 1.16 -6.93
C SER A 84 5.72 -0.02 -6.16
N TYR A 85 4.83 -0.88 -5.66
CA TYR A 85 5.20 -2.05 -4.88
C TYR A 85 4.36 -3.26 -5.27
N LEU A 86 4.95 -4.45 -5.14
CA LEU A 86 4.27 -5.73 -5.22
C LEU A 86 4.94 -6.71 -4.26
N GLY A 87 4.23 -7.14 -3.23
CA GLY A 87 4.76 -8.14 -2.30
C GLY A 87 3.79 -8.54 -1.20
N GLU A 88 4.23 -9.44 -0.33
CA GLU A 88 3.42 -9.98 0.76
C GLU A 88 3.27 -9.00 1.92
N VAL A 89 2.09 -9.01 2.52
CA VAL A 89 1.80 -8.34 3.79
C VAL A 89 1.18 -9.33 4.76
N PHE A 90 1.29 -9.00 6.04
CA PHE A 90 0.97 -9.91 7.13
C PHE A 90 -0.07 -9.29 8.05
N ARG A 91 -1.26 -9.88 8.09
CA ARG A 91 -2.36 -9.42 8.97
C ARG A 91 -3.10 -10.61 9.53
N GLN A 92 -3.42 -10.58 10.82
CA GLN A 92 -4.35 -11.54 11.43
C GLN A 92 -5.73 -11.36 10.77
N ARG A 93 -6.28 -12.47 10.28
CA ARG A 93 -7.61 -12.49 9.64
C ARG A 93 -8.48 -13.55 10.29
N ARG A 94 -9.78 -13.29 10.37
CA ARG A 94 -10.79 -14.28 10.81
C ARG A 94 -10.92 -15.42 9.79
N GLU A 95 -10.75 -15.10 8.51
CA GLU A 95 -10.83 -16.04 7.39
C GLU A 95 -9.72 -15.79 6.37
N GLY A 96 -9.19 -16.89 5.83
CA GLY A 96 -8.08 -16.88 4.87
C GLY A 96 -6.69 -16.94 5.52
N GLY A 97 -5.66 -16.88 4.69
CA GLY A 97 -4.26 -16.85 5.15
C GLY A 97 -3.90 -15.52 5.80
N ASN A 98 -2.97 -15.57 6.76
CA ASN A 98 -2.41 -14.40 7.42
C ASN A 98 -1.37 -13.65 6.58
N GLU A 99 -0.95 -14.25 5.46
CA GLU A 99 -0.03 -13.73 4.46
C GLU A 99 -0.77 -13.63 3.12
N PHE A 100 -0.64 -12.49 2.45
CA PHE A 100 -1.21 -12.27 1.13
C PHE A 100 -0.53 -11.11 0.40
N PHE A 101 -0.63 -11.10 -0.92
CA PHE A 101 -0.01 -10.07 -1.74
C PHE A 101 -0.81 -8.77 -1.78
N GLN A 102 -0.10 -7.65 -1.74
CA GLN A 102 -0.59 -6.34 -2.11
C GLN A 102 0.25 -5.78 -3.25
N ALA A 103 -0.42 -5.05 -4.13
CA ALA A 103 0.18 -4.27 -5.19
C ALA A 103 -0.43 -2.88 -5.20
N GLY A 104 0.37 -1.85 -5.40
CA GLY A 104 -0.12 -0.48 -5.37
C GLY A 104 0.90 0.53 -5.86
N ILE A 105 0.44 1.77 -5.99
CA ILE A 105 1.23 2.95 -6.32
C ILE A 105 0.97 3.99 -5.22
N GLU A 106 2.02 4.64 -4.72
CA GLU A 106 1.90 5.82 -3.85
C GLU A 106 2.39 7.06 -4.59
N ASP A 107 1.54 8.08 -4.66
CA ASP A 107 1.88 9.40 -5.19
C ASP A 107 2.15 10.37 -4.03
N LEU A 108 3.40 10.80 -3.87
CA LEU A 108 3.81 11.66 -2.76
C LEU A 108 4.13 13.09 -3.22
N GLY A 109 3.44 14.06 -2.62
CA GLY A 109 3.73 15.48 -2.73
C GLY A 109 3.31 16.14 -4.05
N ASP A 110 2.39 15.53 -4.81
CA ASP A 110 1.70 16.19 -5.91
C ASP A 110 0.82 17.32 -5.37
N ARG A 111 0.88 18.51 -5.99
CA ARG A 111 0.12 19.68 -5.54
C ARG A 111 -1.30 19.70 -6.11
N ASP A 112 -1.52 19.00 -7.22
CA ASP A 112 -2.86 18.81 -7.78
C ASP A 112 -3.41 17.48 -7.26
N THR A 113 -3.97 17.53 -6.04
CA THR A 113 -4.48 16.34 -5.34
C THR A 113 -5.60 15.67 -6.12
N ALA A 114 -6.49 16.46 -6.74
CA ALA A 114 -7.59 15.93 -7.55
C ALA A 114 -7.08 15.18 -8.79
N ALA A 115 -6.05 15.71 -9.47
CA ALA A 115 -5.43 15.00 -10.59
C ALA A 115 -4.68 13.74 -10.14
N ALA A 116 -4.01 13.78 -8.99
CA ALA A 116 -3.30 12.63 -8.42
C ALA A 116 -4.28 11.50 -8.02
N ASP A 117 -5.41 11.84 -7.39
CA ASP A 117 -6.44 10.88 -7.01
C ASP A 117 -7.10 10.25 -8.25
N ALA A 118 -7.46 11.07 -9.24
CA ALA A 118 -8.03 10.59 -10.51
C ALA A 118 -7.07 9.64 -11.24
N ARG A 119 -5.77 9.95 -11.22
CA ARG A 119 -4.72 9.10 -11.79
C ARG A 119 -4.58 7.78 -11.03
N SER A 120 -4.62 7.80 -9.70
CA SER A 120 -4.57 6.59 -8.87
C SER A 120 -5.72 5.63 -9.18
N LEU A 121 -6.95 6.17 -9.33
CA LEU A 121 -8.11 5.39 -9.74
C LEU A 121 -7.98 4.83 -11.16
N ALA A 122 -7.48 5.64 -12.10
CA ALA A 122 -7.24 5.22 -13.47
C ALA A 122 -6.16 4.12 -13.58
N ASP A 123 -5.11 4.21 -12.76
CA ASP A 123 -4.04 3.21 -12.65
C ASP A 123 -4.59 1.87 -12.13
N ALA A 124 -5.36 1.90 -11.04
CA ALA A 124 -6.00 0.72 -10.47
C ALA A 124 -7.02 0.09 -11.45
N HIS A 125 -7.86 0.90 -12.09
CA HIS A 125 -8.83 0.42 -13.07
C HIS A 125 -8.15 -0.22 -14.29
N ALA A 126 -7.10 0.41 -14.82
CA ALA A 126 -6.37 -0.13 -15.97
C ALA A 126 -5.69 -1.46 -15.62
N LEU A 127 -5.21 -1.62 -14.39
CA LEU A 127 -4.66 -2.88 -13.92
C LEU A 127 -5.73 -3.97 -13.85
N LEU A 128 -6.88 -3.69 -13.22
CA LEU A 128 -7.96 -4.66 -13.12
C LEU A 128 -8.52 -5.04 -14.49
N ALA A 129 -8.68 -4.08 -15.40
CA ALA A 129 -9.19 -4.32 -16.75
C ALA A 129 -8.24 -5.21 -17.59
N SER A 130 -6.92 -5.13 -17.35
CA SER A 130 -5.95 -5.97 -18.07
C SER A 130 -5.92 -7.42 -17.57
N VAL A 131 -6.08 -7.63 -16.26
CA VAL A 131 -6.03 -8.96 -15.64
C VAL A 131 -7.39 -9.65 -15.52
N LEU A 132 -8.50 -8.91 -15.64
CA LEU A 132 -9.88 -9.41 -15.63
C LEU A 132 -10.64 -8.97 -16.90
N PRO A 133 -10.22 -9.42 -18.09
CA PRO A 133 -10.82 -8.97 -19.35
C PRO A 133 -12.31 -9.35 -19.41
N GLY A 134 -13.15 -8.38 -19.79
CA GLY A 134 -14.59 -8.56 -19.94
C GLY A 134 -15.39 -8.60 -18.63
N GLN A 135 -14.74 -8.46 -17.47
CA GLN A 135 -15.45 -8.34 -16.20
C GLN A 135 -15.92 -6.90 -15.99
N PRO A 136 -17.20 -6.66 -15.66
CA PRO A 136 -17.67 -5.32 -15.33
C PRO A 136 -17.03 -4.88 -14.00
N LEU A 137 -16.41 -3.70 -14.01
CA LEU A 137 -15.84 -3.07 -12.82
C LEU A 137 -16.77 -1.96 -12.34
N ALA A 138 -17.01 -1.89 -11.03
CA ALA A 138 -17.71 -0.80 -10.38
C ALA A 138 -16.76 -0.09 -9.42
N ILE A 139 -16.74 1.24 -9.47
CA ILE A 139 -15.93 2.08 -8.59
C ILE A 139 -16.90 2.88 -7.71
N THR A 140 -16.69 2.84 -6.40
CA THR A 140 -17.40 3.68 -5.42
C THR A 140 -16.43 4.70 -4.86
N LEU A 141 -16.80 5.99 -4.95
CA LEU A 141 -16.00 7.09 -4.44
C LEU A 141 -16.67 7.70 -3.21
N GLY A 142 -15.86 8.12 -2.25
CA GLY A 142 -16.29 8.83 -1.06
C GLY A 142 -15.19 9.79 -0.62
N ASP A 143 -15.57 10.79 0.16
CA ASP A 143 -14.65 11.79 0.70
C ASP A 143 -14.98 12.01 2.17
N GLN A 144 -13.98 11.82 3.04
CA GLN A 144 -14.14 11.99 4.48
C GLN A 144 -14.53 13.43 4.85
N THR A 145 -14.04 14.42 4.11
CA THR A 145 -14.30 15.85 4.39
C THR A 145 -15.78 16.20 4.26
N VAL A 146 -16.52 15.50 3.40
CA VAL A 146 -17.97 15.67 3.28
C VAL A 146 -18.68 15.26 4.56
N PHE A 147 -18.24 14.16 5.19
CA PHE A 147 -18.81 13.71 6.46
C PHE A 147 -18.42 14.64 7.60
N GLU A 148 -17.16 15.08 7.66
CA GLU A 148 -16.70 16.05 8.65
C GLU A 148 -17.47 17.37 8.56
N ALA A 149 -17.77 17.85 7.34
CA ALA A 149 -18.55 19.06 7.12
C ALA A 149 -20.01 18.94 7.60
N VAL A 150 -20.56 17.72 7.71
CA VAL A 150 -21.90 17.48 8.27
C VAL A 150 -21.89 17.49 9.80
N LEU A 151 -20.75 17.16 10.43
CA LEU A 151 -20.60 17.13 11.88
C LEU A 151 -20.27 18.49 12.50
N ALA A 152 -19.80 19.45 11.70
CA ALA A 152 -19.43 20.81 12.11
C ALA A 152 -20.66 21.72 12.31
#